data_AF-B4E3Z4-F1
#
_entry.id   AF-B4E3Z4-F1
#
_cell.length_a   1.000
_cell.length_b   1.000
_cell.length_c   1.000
_cell.angle_alpha   90.00
_cell.angle_beta   90.00
_cell.angle_gamma   90.00
#
_symmetry.space_group_name_H-M   'P 1'
#
loop_
_entity.id
_entity.type
_entity.pdbx_description
1 polymer ?
#
loop_
_entity_poly.entity_id
_entity_poly.type
_entity_poly.pdbx_seq_one_letter_code
_entity_poly.pdbx_strand_id
1 'polypeptide(L)'
;RTTPSYVAFTDTERLIGDAAKNQVAMNPENTVFDAKRLIGRKFDDGHVQSDMKHWPFNVINNATKPMISVLYKGEQKTFAAEEVSSMVLTKMKETAEQYLGKKVNDAVI
;
A
#
# COMPACT_ATOMS: atom_id res chain seq x y z
N ARG A 1 -5.10 7.67 -18.66
CA ARG A 1 -4.41 6.43 -18.20
C ARG A 1 -4.47 6.41 -16.67
N THR A 2 -4.56 5.24 -16.05
CA THR A 2 -4.68 5.06 -14.59
C THR A 2 -3.60 4.13 -14.09
N THR A 3 -3.13 4.30 -12.86
CA THR A 3 -2.21 3.37 -12.20
C THR A 3 -2.92 2.72 -11.01
N PRO A 4 -2.90 1.39 -10.89
CA PRO A 4 -3.49 0.70 -9.74
C PRO A 4 -2.90 1.17 -8.41
N SER A 5 -3.71 1.30 -7.37
CA SER A 5 -3.25 1.60 -6.01
C SER A 5 -2.79 0.33 -5.29
N TYR A 6 -1.76 -0.32 -5.84
CA TYR A 6 -1.17 -1.56 -5.33
C TYR A 6 0.28 -1.29 -4.94
N VAL A 7 0.70 -1.85 -3.80
CA VAL A 7 2.09 -1.86 -3.35
C VAL A 7 2.44 -3.28 -2.96
N ALA A 8 3.47 -3.84 -3.56
CA ALA A 8 3.94 -5.17 -3.23
C ALA A 8 5.37 -5.16 -2.71
N PHE A 9 5.62 -5.98 -1.71
CA PHE A 9 6.90 -6.12 -1.04
C PHE A 9 7.51 -7.47 -1.41
N THR A 10 8.75 -7.46 -1.89
CA THR A 10 9.49 -8.67 -2.26
C THR A 10 10.79 -8.75 -1.47
N ASP A 11 11.56 -9.82 -1.69
CA ASP A 11 12.85 -9.99 -1.03
C ASP A 11 13.91 -8.97 -1.49
N THR A 12 13.69 -8.35 -2.66
CA THR A 12 14.67 -7.45 -3.29
C THR A 12 14.19 -6.01 -3.31
N GLU A 13 12.91 -5.79 -3.60
CA GLU A 13 12.40 -4.46 -3.93
C GLU A 13 10.93 -4.27 -3.56
N ARG A 14 10.49 -3.02 -3.71
CA ARG A 14 9.09 -2.64 -3.53
C ARG A 14 8.53 -2.26 -4.88
N LEU A 15 7.50 -2.97 -5.31
CA LEU A 15 6.79 -2.74 -6.56
C LEU A 15 5.55 -1.89 -6.28
N ILE A 16 5.21 -0.98 -7.20
CA ILE A 16 4.06 -0.08 -7.06
C ILE A 16 3.33 -0.01 -8.40
N GLY A 17 1.99 0.02 -8.36
CA GLY A 17 1.18 0.17 -9.56
C GLY A 17 0.99 -1.15 -10.31
N ASP A 18 1.10 -1.10 -11.64
CA ASP A 18 0.88 -2.25 -12.51
C ASP A 18 1.82 -3.42 -12.17
N ALA A 19 3.09 -3.12 -11.84
CA ALA A 19 4.06 -4.14 -11.44
C ALA A 19 3.62 -4.91 -10.18
N ALA A 20 3.06 -4.20 -9.18
CA ALA A 20 2.54 -4.83 -7.98
C ALA A 20 1.27 -5.65 -8.28
N LYS A 21 0.35 -5.11 -9.07
CA LYS A 21 -0.90 -5.78 -9.43
C LYS A 21 -0.65 -7.08 -10.23
N ASN A 22 0.31 -7.08 -11.13
CA ASN A 22 0.59 -8.22 -12.01
C ASN A 22 1.11 -9.44 -11.25
N GLN A 23 1.78 -9.25 -10.11
CA GLN A 23 2.33 -10.35 -9.31
C GLN A 23 1.44 -10.78 -8.14
N VAL A 24 0.26 -10.18 -7.96
CA VAL A 24 -0.61 -10.43 -6.79
C VAL A 24 -0.95 -11.91 -6.61
N ALA A 25 -1.09 -12.65 -7.72
CA ALA A 25 -1.37 -14.09 -7.67
C ALA A 25 -0.20 -14.93 -7.15
N MET A 26 1.03 -14.45 -7.31
CA MET A 26 2.25 -15.15 -6.87
C MET A 26 2.69 -14.73 -5.46
N ASN A 27 2.36 -13.50 -5.06
CA ASN A 27 2.75 -12.93 -3.77
C ASN A 27 1.57 -12.20 -3.10
N PRO A 28 0.46 -12.89 -2.79
CA PRO A 28 -0.77 -12.25 -2.35
C PRO A 28 -0.64 -11.64 -0.94
N GLU A 29 0.05 -12.31 -0.02
CA GLU A 29 0.18 -11.88 1.39
C GLU A 29 1.02 -10.61 1.56
N ASN A 30 1.95 -10.35 0.63
CA ASN A 30 2.81 -9.16 0.65
C ASN A 30 2.43 -8.15 -0.44
N THR A 31 1.28 -8.31 -1.09
CA THR A 31 0.74 -7.36 -2.06
C THR A 31 -0.47 -6.66 -1.46
N VAL A 32 -0.27 -5.40 -1.08
CA VAL A 32 -1.24 -4.57 -0.41
C VAL A 32 -2.04 -3.75 -1.43
N PHE A 33 -3.36 -3.77 -1.27
CA PHE A 33 -4.32 -2.95 -2.00
C PHE A 33 -5.39 -2.46 -1.02
N ASP A 34 -6.27 -1.57 -1.48
CA ASP A 34 -7.37 -1.04 -0.66
C ASP A 34 -6.95 -0.36 0.66
N ALA A 35 -5.68 0.05 0.78
CA ALA A 35 -5.15 0.73 1.97
C ALA A 35 -6.01 1.95 2.39
N LYS A 36 -6.64 2.65 1.42
CA LYS A 36 -7.58 3.76 1.67
C LYS A 36 -8.72 3.39 2.61
N ARG A 37 -9.16 2.12 2.65
CA ARG A 37 -10.23 1.66 3.53
C ARG A 37 -9.83 1.68 5.01
N LEU A 38 -8.52 1.61 5.30
CA LEU A 38 -7.95 1.61 6.64
C LEU A 38 -7.59 3.02 7.16
N ILE A 39 -7.41 4.01 6.27
CA ILE A 39 -6.97 5.35 6.66
C ILE A 39 -8.01 6.01 7.59
N GLY A 40 -7.53 6.53 8.71
CA GLY A 40 -8.37 7.24 9.69
C GLY A 40 -9.30 6.34 10.50
N ARG A 41 -9.24 5.02 10.33
CA ARG A 41 -10.04 4.05 11.10
C ARG A 41 -9.25 3.45 12.26
N LYS A 42 -9.99 2.94 13.24
CA LYS A 42 -9.46 2.10 14.30
C LYS A 42 -9.51 0.64 13.89
N PHE A 43 -8.63 -0.17 14.48
CA PHE A 43 -8.55 -1.60 14.20
C PHE A 43 -9.86 -2.33 14.53
N ASP A 44 -10.54 -1.93 15.60
CA ASP A 44 -11.80 -2.51 16.08
C ASP A 44 -13.06 -2.01 15.35
N ASP A 45 -12.92 -1.12 14.37
CA ASP A 45 -14.03 -0.68 13.51
C ASP A 45 -14.65 -1.90 12.79
N GLY A 46 -15.98 -2.05 12.88
CA GLY A 46 -16.70 -3.18 12.28
C GLY A 46 -16.49 -3.30 10.76
N HIS A 47 -16.27 -2.20 10.06
CA HIS A 47 -15.90 -2.23 8.63
C HIS A 47 -14.49 -2.77 8.42
N VAL A 48 -13.52 -2.38 9.25
CA VAL A 48 -12.14 -2.90 9.18
C VAL A 48 -12.14 -4.40 9.44
N GLN A 49 -12.84 -4.85 10.49
CA GLN A 49 -12.97 -6.26 10.82
C GLN A 49 -13.67 -7.08 9.73
N SER A 50 -14.63 -6.48 9.01
CA SER A 50 -15.28 -7.13 7.87
C SER A 50 -14.35 -7.19 6.66
N ASP A 51 -13.71 -6.09 6.30
CA ASP A 51 -12.84 -5.99 5.12
C ASP A 51 -11.60 -6.90 5.26
N MET A 52 -11.04 -7.03 6.47
CA MET A 52 -9.92 -7.93 6.78
C MET A 52 -10.18 -9.39 6.43
N LYS A 53 -11.44 -9.85 6.41
CA LYS A 53 -11.78 -11.23 6.03
C LYS A 53 -11.63 -11.50 4.53
N HIS A 54 -11.52 -10.45 3.72
CA HIS A 54 -11.45 -10.52 2.27
C HIS A 54 -10.05 -10.20 1.73
N TRP A 55 -9.12 -9.75 2.58
CA TRP A 55 -7.76 -9.45 2.17
C TRP A 55 -6.82 -10.64 2.40
N PRO A 56 -5.88 -10.88 1.47
CA PRO A 56 -4.86 -11.91 1.65
C PRO A 56 -3.71 -11.46 2.56
N PHE A 57 -3.51 -10.15 2.73
CA PHE A 57 -2.45 -9.60 3.58
C PHE A 57 -2.92 -9.44 5.02
N ASN A 58 -1.98 -9.50 5.96
CA ASN A 58 -2.29 -9.41 7.38
C ASN A 58 -2.41 -7.96 7.86
N VAL A 59 -3.40 -7.69 8.71
CA VAL A 59 -3.57 -6.41 9.40
C VAL A 59 -3.54 -6.69 10.90
N ILE A 60 -2.66 -6.00 11.61
CA ILE A 60 -2.46 -6.15 13.06
C ILE A 60 -2.92 -4.90 13.80
N ASN A 61 -3.27 -5.06 15.07
CA ASN A 61 -3.60 -3.96 15.95
C ASN A 61 -2.32 -3.40 16.59
N ASN A 62 -2.05 -2.12 16.39
CA ASN A 62 -1.02 -1.39 17.12
C ASN A 62 -1.65 -0.21 17.86
N ALA A 63 -1.84 -0.37 19.18
CA ALA A 63 -2.44 0.67 20.04
C ALA A 63 -3.72 1.29 19.43
N THR A 64 -4.68 0.45 19.02
CA THR A 64 -5.95 0.77 18.34
C THR A 64 -5.87 1.12 16.85
N LYS A 65 -4.67 1.30 16.31
CA LYS A 65 -4.47 1.63 14.90
C LYS A 65 -4.24 0.35 14.08
N PRO A 66 -4.93 0.18 12.93
CA PRO A 66 -4.64 -0.93 12.03
C PRO A 66 -3.32 -0.70 11.31
N MET A 67 -2.43 -1.69 11.38
CA MET A 67 -1.14 -1.69 10.69
C MET A 67 -1.07 -2.90 9.77
N ILE A 68 -0.60 -2.69 8.54
CA ILE A 68 -0.46 -3.74 7.54
C ILE A 68 0.89 -4.43 7.76
N SER A 69 0.89 -5.75 7.90
CA SER A 69 2.08 -6.55 8.22
C SER A 69 2.48 -7.37 7.00
N VAL A 70 3.71 -7.19 6.52
CA VAL A 70 4.25 -7.83 5.31
C VAL A 70 5.69 -8.29 5.54
N LEU A 71 6.10 -9.32 4.82
CA LEU A 71 7.50 -9.72 4.71
C LEU A 71 8.18 -8.88 3.63
N TYR A 72 9.24 -8.15 4.00
CA TYR A 72 10.02 -7.35 3.06
C TYR A 72 11.50 -7.56 3.31
N LYS A 73 12.24 -8.02 2.29
CA LYS A 73 13.67 -8.35 2.39
C LYS A 73 13.98 -9.35 3.52
N GLY A 74 13.14 -10.37 3.66
CA GLY A 74 13.26 -11.38 4.72
C GLY A 74 12.92 -10.91 6.15
N GLU A 75 12.49 -9.66 6.32
CA GLU A 75 12.10 -9.11 7.63
C GLU A 75 10.61 -8.81 7.69
N GLN A 76 9.97 -9.13 8.82
CA GLN A 76 8.59 -8.69 9.07
C GLN A 76 8.57 -7.19 9.28
N LYS A 77 7.82 -6.47 8.43
CA LYS A 77 7.63 -5.02 8.55
C LYS A 77 6.16 -4.69 8.69
N THR A 78 5.91 -3.60 9.40
CA THR A 78 4.57 -3.09 9.62
C THR A 78 4.50 -1.67 9.07
N PHE A 79 3.41 -1.38 8.36
CA PHE A 79 3.19 -0.09 7.73
C PHE A 79 1.80 0.42 8.07
N ALA A 80 1.68 1.71 8.35
CA ALA A 80 0.40 2.36 8.43
C ALA A 80 -0.23 2.51 7.03
N ALA A 81 -1.55 2.62 6.98
CA ALA A 81 -2.28 2.76 5.72
C ALA A 81 -1.87 4.02 4.93
N GLU A 82 -1.54 5.11 5.63
CA GLU A 82 -1.01 6.34 5.06
C GLU A 82 0.40 6.18 4.49
N GLU A 83 1.23 5.29 5.05
CA GLU A 83 2.56 5.01 4.50
C GLU A 83 2.45 4.24 3.18
N VAL A 84 1.54 3.26 3.11
CA VAL A 84 1.27 2.55 1.86
C VAL A 84 0.70 3.50 0.80
N SER A 85 -0.19 4.40 1.20
CA SER A 85 -0.76 5.40 0.29
C SER A 85 0.28 6.42 -0.19
N SER A 86 1.22 6.81 0.67
CA SER A 86 2.32 7.72 0.28
C SER A 86 3.27 7.09 -0.74
N MET A 87 3.46 5.77 -0.70
CA MET A 87 4.22 5.04 -1.73
C MET A 87 3.52 5.15 -3.10
N VAL A 88 2.19 4.98 -3.14
CA VAL A 88 1.42 5.17 -4.37
C VAL A 88 1.51 6.62 -4.87
N LEU A 89 1.37 7.60 -3.99
CA LEU A 89 1.50 9.02 -4.35
C LEU A 89 2.90 9.37 -4.83
N THR A 90 3.94 8.77 -4.26
CA THR A 90 5.33 8.90 -4.73
C THR A 90 5.45 8.43 -6.18
N LYS A 91 4.84 7.29 -6.52
CA LYS A 91 4.81 6.82 -7.91
C LYS A 91 4.06 7.77 -8.85
N MET A 92 2.98 8.40 -8.38
CA MET A 92 2.24 9.39 -9.16
C MET A 92 3.05 10.66 -9.39
N LYS A 93 3.78 11.12 -8.36
CA LYS A 93 4.75 12.21 -8.47
C LYS A 93 5.84 11.88 -9.49
N GLU A 94 6.50 10.73 -9.39
CA GLU A 94 7.53 10.30 -10.34
C GLU A 94 7.00 10.29 -11.79
N THR A 95 5.79 9.78 -11.99
CA THR A 95 5.14 9.74 -13.31
C THR A 95 4.94 11.16 -13.87
N ALA A 96 4.47 12.09 -13.03
CA ALA A 96 4.31 13.49 -13.42
C ALA A 96 5.66 14.18 -13.68
N GLU A 97 6.68 13.92 -12.86
CA GLU A 97 8.03 14.48 -13.03
C GLU A 97 8.69 14.00 -14.32
N GLN A 98 8.53 12.71 -14.67
CA GLN A 98 9.00 12.15 -15.93
C GLN A 98 8.30 12.79 -17.14
N TYR A 99 6.99 13.00 -17.04
CA TYR A 99 6.21 13.64 -18.12
C TYR A 99 6.58 15.13 -18.29
N LEU A 100 6.76 15.85 -17.19
CA LEU A 100 7.02 17.29 -17.20
C LEU A 100 8.52 17.64 -17.34
N GLY A 101 9.42 16.68 -17.11
CA GLY A 101 10.87 16.88 -17.13
C GLY A 101 11.40 17.75 -15.97
N LYS A 102 10.63 17.92 -14.90
CA LYS A 102 10.99 18.75 -13.74
C LYS A 102 10.39 18.20 -12.45
N LYS A 103 10.94 18.63 -11.31
CA LYS A 103 10.41 18.27 -9.98
C LYS A 103 9.00 18.84 -9.75
N VAL A 104 8.14 18.04 -9.10
CA VAL A 104 6.78 18.41 -8.69
C VAL A 104 6.74 18.49 -7.18
N ASN A 105 6.43 19.67 -6.65
CA ASN A 105 6.41 19.93 -5.21
C ASN A 105 4.98 20.07 -4.67
N ASP A 106 4.09 20.66 -5.46
CA ASP A 106 2.71 20.95 -5.04
C ASP A 106 1.74 19.94 -5.66
N ALA A 107 0.74 19.53 -4.87
CA ALA A 107 -0.31 18.60 -5.30
C ALA A 107 -1.63 18.90 -4.58
N VAL A 108 -2.75 18.61 -5.25
CA VAL A 108 -4.08 18.53 -4.66
C VAL A 108 -4.50 17.06 -4.71
N ILE A 109 -4.92 16.51 -3.58
CA ILE A 109 -5.22 15.08 -3.39
C ILE A 109 -6.68 14.91 -2.98
#